data_AF-A0A7R8VDM7-F1
#
_entry.id   AF-A0A7R8VDM7-F1
#
_cell.length_a   1.000
_cell.length_b   1.000
_cell.length_c   1.000
_cell.angle_alpha   90.00
_cell.angle_beta   90.00
_cell.angle_gamma   90.00
#
_symmetry.space_group_name_H-M   'P 1'
#
loop_
_entity.id
_entity.type
_entity.pdbx_description
1 polymer ?
#
loop_
_entity_poly.entity_id
_entity_poly.type
_entity_poly.pdbx_seq_one_letter_code
_entity_poly.pdbx_strand_id
1 'polypeptide(L)'
;MVARSYYGVIRKPRNADGERGSSNVYMLDGERKDTGDKGCVKPQLEDFPLKKRKTSNIMQRKRPKMDLAVDVTKHMFADETLRDFSREGTLSWNLEPVLHDDITGDLPLVDVFVDTIVEKKHTSRLIQELNVLYPIPSLQHLKRVYKTDVILSIAGDAALEQCLDRLKSGGLDATGLSGVPRRQRVCSASPKTRRQFQEATLLWPCNFHEDKYLEKVLAGRLFTAKDKLQQQRFMEMALKAARVSVTMGGCGTGAVIVDPKMSGTQVIAVGYDERGGHPLKHAAMVAVDLVARGQGGGTWEVKCRDEIGVENKNEHKKSGSENTKTGPYLCTGYDIYLTREPCAMCAMALVHSRVRRVFYGSSTPSGALGTNAVVHCLKGLNHRYEVFRGVLARRCEDVWRSATDGS
;
A
#
# COMPACT_ATOMS: atom_id res chain seq x y z
N MET A 1 20.97 -23.82 20.96
CA MET A 1 21.40 -22.49 21.43
C MET A 1 20.16 -21.60 21.45
N VAL A 2 19.70 -21.27 22.66
CA VAL A 2 18.41 -20.59 22.91
C VAL A 2 18.62 -19.08 22.85
N ALA A 3 17.96 -18.38 21.93
CA ALA A 3 17.93 -16.92 21.91
C ALA A 3 16.88 -16.42 22.92
N ARG A 4 17.34 -15.88 24.06
CA ARG A 4 16.52 -15.18 25.04
C ARG A 4 16.15 -13.79 24.51
N SER A 5 14.86 -13.50 24.46
CA SER A 5 14.34 -12.14 24.25
C SER A 5 14.46 -11.35 25.56
N TYR A 6 15.27 -10.29 25.54
CA TYR A 6 15.29 -9.26 26.59
C TYR A 6 14.44 -8.07 26.14
N TYR A 7 13.25 -7.91 26.71
CA TYR A 7 12.50 -6.65 26.65
C TYR A 7 13.02 -5.71 27.73
N GLY A 8 13.78 -4.70 27.34
CA GLY A 8 14.19 -3.60 28.22
C GLY A 8 13.14 -2.50 28.27
N VAL A 9 12.56 -2.29 29.47
CA VAL A 9 11.78 -1.09 29.81
C VAL A 9 12.77 0.01 30.21
N ILE A 10 12.86 1.12 29.46
CA ILE A 10 13.57 2.33 29.93
C ILE A 10 12.71 3.58 29.71
N ARG A 11 12.72 4.39 30.76
CA ARG A 11 11.81 5.46 31.19
C ARG A 11 11.98 6.77 30.40
N LYS A 12 10.92 7.57 30.37
CA LYS A 12 10.97 8.97 29.89
C LYS A 12 11.98 9.81 30.71
N PRO A 13 12.74 10.72 30.08
CA PRO A 13 13.61 11.64 30.80
C PRO A 13 12.80 12.66 31.60
N ARG A 14 13.31 13.03 32.78
CA ARG A 14 12.85 14.17 33.59
C ARG A 14 13.34 15.45 32.92
N ASN A 15 12.46 16.42 32.73
CA ASN A 15 12.89 17.79 32.44
C ASN A 15 13.39 18.41 33.74
N ALA A 16 14.60 18.96 33.68
CA ALA A 16 15.10 19.95 34.60
C ALA A 16 14.43 21.30 34.29
N ASP A 17 14.58 22.22 35.24
CA ASP A 17 14.16 23.63 35.19
C ASP A 17 12.71 23.86 35.62
N GLY A 18 12.59 24.10 36.93
CA GLY A 18 11.40 24.68 37.53
C GLY A 18 11.44 26.19 37.40
N GLU A 19 10.38 26.74 36.82
CA GLU A 19 9.90 28.08 37.16
C GLU A 19 8.37 28.04 37.29
N ARG A 20 7.89 28.56 38.42
CA ARG A 20 6.48 28.79 38.73
C ARG A 20 6.08 30.14 38.13
N GLY A 21 5.01 30.20 37.35
CA GLY A 21 4.45 31.46 36.87
C GLY A 21 3.07 31.33 36.23
N SER A 22 2.04 31.61 37.04
CA SER A 22 0.71 32.14 36.69
C SER A 22 -0.11 31.53 35.52
N SER A 23 -1.15 30.82 35.93
CA SER A 23 -2.49 30.75 35.35
C SER A 23 -2.88 31.83 34.33
N ASN A 24 -3.34 31.40 33.15
CA ASN A 24 -4.46 32.01 32.45
C ASN A 24 -5.25 30.94 31.69
N VAL A 25 -6.42 30.63 32.25
CA VAL A 25 -7.49 29.86 31.63
C VAL A 25 -8.32 30.84 30.81
N TYR A 26 -8.46 30.61 29.51
CA TYR A 26 -9.54 31.21 28.73
C TYR A 26 -10.47 30.10 28.25
N MET A 27 -11.56 29.93 29.02
CA MET A 27 -12.83 29.39 28.57
C MET A 27 -13.46 30.37 27.59
N LEU A 28 -13.98 29.89 26.46
CA LEU A 28 -15.11 30.53 25.78
C LEU A 28 -16.03 29.45 25.22
N ASP A 29 -17.07 29.15 26.01
CA ASP A 29 -18.35 28.63 25.55
C ASP A 29 -19.08 29.68 24.70
N GLY A 30 -19.90 29.23 23.76
CA GLY A 30 -20.75 30.10 22.96
C GLY A 30 -21.75 29.34 22.09
N GLU A 31 -22.69 28.63 22.71
CA GLU A 31 -23.96 28.26 22.05
C GLU A 31 -24.84 29.50 21.83
N ARG A 32 -25.52 29.60 20.68
CA ARG A 32 -26.93 30.06 20.61
C ARG A 32 -27.62 29.77 19.28
N LYS A 33 -28.57 28.83 19.39
CA LYS A 33 -29.98 28.82 18.97
C LYS A 33 -30.40 29.17 17.53
N ASP A 34 -31.15 28.18 17.00
CA ASP A 34 -32.12 28.21 15.91
C ASP A 34 -33.10 29.39 15.91
N THR A 35 -33.35 29.91 14.71
CA THR A 35 -34.68 30.31 14.22
C THR A 35 -34.73 30.05 12.71
N GLY A 36 -35.67 29.22 12.25
CA GLY A 36 -35.95 29.02 10.83
C GLY A 36 -36.83 30.14 10.25
N ASP A 37 -36.80 30.32 8.93
CA ASP A 37 -37.95 30.19 8.01
C ASP A 37 -37.53 30.54 6.56
N LYS A 38 -38.14 29.82 5.60
CA LYS A 38 -38.39 30.10 4.17
C LYS A 38 -37.39 30.88 3.29
N GLY A 39 -37.12 30.33 2.09
CA GLY A 39 -36.87 31.17 0.91
C GLY A 39 -36.10 30.52 -0.23
N CYS A 40 -36.78 29.72 -1.05
CA CYS A 40 -36.29 29.29 -2.37
C CYS A 40 -36.29 30.50 -3.33
N VAL A 41 -35.12 30.93 -3.82
CA VAL A 41 -35.02 31.91 -4.92
C VAL A 41 -33.96 31.45 -5.93
N LYS A 42 -34.40 31.32 -7.19
CA LYS A 42 -33.64 30.92 -8.38
C LYS A 42 -32.66 32.04 -8.81
N PRO A 43 -31.55 31.72 -9.49
CA PRO A 43 -30.61 32.72 -9.98
C PRO A 43 -31.19 33.49 -11.18
N GLN A 44 -31.13 34.82 -11.14
CA GLN A 44 -31.42 35.68 -12.28
C GLN A 44 -30.16 35.82 -13.15
N LEU A 45 -30.33 35.52 -14.43
CA LEU A 45 -29.40 35.90 -15.51
C LEU A 45 -29.43 37.43 -15.65
N GLU A 46 -28.26 38.06 -15.67
CA GLU A 46 -28.10 39.40 -16.22
C GLU A 46 -27.25 39.34 -17.50
N ASP A 47 -27.86 39.84 -18.57
CA ASP A 47 -27.35 39.96 -19.93
C ASP A 47 -26.24 41.02 -20.02
N PHE A 48 -25.08 40.64 -20.56
CA PHE A 48 -24.05 41.59 -21.01
C PHE A 48 -24.06 41.71 -22.55
N PRO A 49 -24.03 42.94 -23.11
CA PRO A 49 -24.26 43.16 -24.54
C PRO A 49 -23.05 42.84 -25.42
N LEU A 50 -23.29 42.04 -26.46
CA LEU A 50 -22.40 41.79 -27.59
C LEU A 50 -22.15 43.07 -28.41
N LYS A 51 -20.96 43.68 -28.27
CA LYS A 51 -20.48 44.69 -29.21
C LYS A 51 -19.67 44.03 -30.34
N LYS A 52 -20.30 43.97 -31.51
CA LYS A 52 -19.69 43.67 -32.81
C LYS A 52 -18.55 44.66 -33.10
N ARG A 53 -17.34 44.17 -33.39
CA ARG A 53 -16.30 44.95 -34.06
C ARG A 53 -15.92 44.32 -35.40
N LYS A 54 -15.77 45.24 -36.35
CA LYS A 54 -15.73 45.06 -37.80
C LYS A 54 -14.47 44.32 -38.25
N THR A 55 -14.67 43.57 -39.33
CA THR A 55 -13.67 42.97 -40.20
C THR A 55 -12.86 44.03 -40.94
N SER A 56 -11.55 43.84 -41.02
CA SER A 56 -10.70 44.43 -42.06
C SER A 56 -9.73 43.37 -42.57
N ASN A 57 -9.90 43.00 -43.84
CA ASN A 57 -8.98 42.18 -44.63
C ASN A 57 -7.61 42.85 -44.76
N ILE A 58 -6.53 42.06 -44.86
CA ILE A 58 -5.62 42.00 -46.02
C ILE A 58 -4.31 41.25 -45.65
N MET A 59 -3.77 40.55 -46.66
CA MET A 59 -2.44 39.94 -46.81
C MET A 59 -2.21 38.52 -46.28
N GLN A 60 -2.64 37.57 -47.10
CA GLN A 60 -2.00 36.27 -47.26
C GLN A 60 -0.54 36.46 -47.71
N ARG A 61 0.43 36.12 -46.85
CA ARG A 61 1.80 35.83 -47.27
C ARG A 61 1.97 34.32 -47.41
N LYS A 62 2.16 33.88 -48.66
CA LYS A 62 2.56 32.52 -49.04
C LYS A 62 3.86 32.15 -48.30
N ARG A 63 3.87 31.04 -47.56
CA ARG A 63 5.11 30.39 -47.09
C ARG A 63 5.54 29.32 -48.11
N PRO A 64 6.84 29.13 -48.37
CA PRO A 64 7.32 28.23 -49.39
C PRO A 64 7.20 26.76 -48.97
N LYS A 65 7.00 25.88 -49.96
CA LYS A 65 7.17 24.42 -49.86
C LYS A 65 8.65 24.07 -50.10
N MET A 66 9.04 22.88 -49.62
CA MET A 66 10.36 22.20 -49.63
C MET A 66 11.06 22.29 -48.25
N ASP A 67 11.50 21.23 -47.57
CA ASP A 67 11.67 19.83 -47.96
C ASP A 67 11.53 18.87 -46.75
N LEU A 68 11.35 17.60 -47.11
CA LEU A 68 11.30 16.37 -46.33
C LEU A 68 12.23 16.36 -45.09
N ALA A 69 11.68 16.57 -43.90
CA ALA A 69 12.30 16.12 -42.66
C ALA A 69 11.84 14.69 -42.40
N VAL A 70 12.79 13.75 -42.54
CA VAL A 70 12.59 12.33 -42.25
C VAL A 70 12.11 12.19 -40.80
N ASP A 71 10.99 11.48 -40.62
CA ASP A 71 10.40 11.12 -39.33
C ASP A 71 11.30 10.10 -38.61
N VAL A 72 12.34 10.59 -37.91
CA VAL A 72 13.30 9.75 -37.16
C VAL A 72 12.74 9.28 -35.81
N THR A 73 11.60 9.82 -35.36
CA THR A 73 11.00 9.48 -34.06
C THR A 73 10.19 8.18 -34.05
N LYS A 74 9.87 7.60 -35.22
CA LYS A 74 9.07 6.37 -35.29
C LYS A 74 9.88 5.07 -35.20
N HIS A 75 11.21 5.12 -35.35
CA HIS A 75 12.05 3.92 -35.47
C HIS A 75 12.89 3.55 -34.24
N MET A 76 12.93 4.35 -33.17
CA MET A 76 13.75 4.01 -31.98
C MET A 76 12.97 3.48 -30.75
N PHE A 77 11.63 3.44 -30.80
CA PHE A 77 10.79 3.04 -29.66
C PHE A 77 10.05 1.70 -29.83
N ALA A 78 10.25 1.00 -30.95
CA ALA A 78 9.51 -0.24 -31.25
C ALA A 78 10.38 -1.52 -31.16
N ASP A 79 11.69 -1.44 -31.34
CA ASP A 79 12.49 -2.63 -31.69
C ASP A 79 12.99 -3.45 -30.49
N GLU A 80 13.07 -2.87 -29.27
CA GLU A 80 13.52 -3.59 -28.07
C GLU A 80 12.36 -4.14 -27.23
N THR A 81 11.23 -3.42 -27.14
CA THR A 81 10.03 -3.87 -26.39
C THR A 81 9.44 -5.17 -26.92
N LEU A 82 9.64 -5.49 -28.20
CA LEU A 82 9.13 -6.71 -28.85
C LEU A 82 10.06 -7.92 -28.69
N ARG A 83 11.32 -7.72 -28.30
CA ARG A 83 12.28 -8.84 -28.13
C ARG A 83 12.05 -9.63 -26.84
N ASP A 84 11.37 -9.04 -25.85
CA ASP A 84 10.97 -9.69 -24.59
C ASP A 84 9.65 -10.49 -24.69
N PHE A 85 8.97 -10.44 -25.85
CA PHE A 85 7.91 -11.38 -26.18
C PHE A 85 8.55 -12.65 -26.75
N SER A 86 8.57 -13.73 -25.97
CA SER A 86 8.88 -15.04 -26.54
C SER A 86 7.90 -15.31 -27.70
N ARG A 87 8.31 -16.14 -28.67
CA ARG A 87 7.42 -16.61 -29.76
C ARG A 87 6.12 -17.28 -29.25
N GLU A 88 5.99 -17.47 -27.94
CA GLU A 88 4.86 -18.08 -27.21
C GLU A 88 3.98 -17.07 -26.45
N GLY A 89 4.27 -15.76 -26.48
CA GLY A 89 3.41 -14.74 -25.85
C GLY A 89 3.56 -14.61 -24.32
N THR A 90 4.63 -15.16 -23.76
CA THR A 90 4.91 -15.16 -22.31
C THR A 90 5.98 -14.11 -21.98
N LEU A 91 5.69 -13.22 -21.04
CA LEU A 91 6.66 -12.24 -20.55
C LEU A 91 7.83 -12.95 -19.84
N SER A 92 9.05 -12.45 -20.02
CA SER A 92 10.28 -13.00 -19.43
C SER A 92 10.41 -12.84 -17.89
N TRP A 93 9.38 -12.26 -17.25
CA TRP A 93 9.36 -11.89 -15.85
C TRP A 93 8.01 -12.19 -15.21
N ASN A 94 8.00 -12.41 -13.89
CA ASN A 94 6.79 -12.64 -13.11
C ASN A 94 6.55 -11.50 -12.11
N LEU A 95 5.28 -11.17 -11.87
CA LEU A 95 4.88 -10.16 -10.91
C LEU A 95 4.31 -10.81 -9.67
N GLU A 96 4.94 -10.58 -8.52
CA GLU A 96 4.53 -11.16 -7.25
C GLU A 96 4.11 -10.08 -6.27
N PRO A 97 2.95 -10.20 -5.60
CA PRO A 97 2.58 -9.30 -4.54
C PRO A 97 3.46 -9.55 -3.30
N VAL A 98 3.87 -8.49 -2.61
CA VAL A 98 4.49 -8.62 -1.29
C VAL A 98 3.43 -8.41 -0.21
N LEU A 99 3.11 -9.49 0.48
CA LEU A 99 2.02 -9.60 1.44
C LEU A 99 2.58 -9.85 2.84
N HIS A 100 1.77 -9.54 3.85
CA HIS A 100 2.09 -9.82 5.24
C HIS A 100 1.92 -11.33 5.55
N ASP A 101 2.71 -11.85 6.48
CA ASP A 101 2.73 -13.28 6.85
C ASP A 101 1.38 -13.81 7.35
N ASP A 102 0.53 -12.94 7.91
CA ASP A 102 -0.82 -13.34 8.33
C ASP A 102 -1.78 -13.67 7.17
N ILE A 103 -1.39 -13.35 5.93
CA ILE A 103 -2.12 -13.72 4.70
C ILE A 103 -1.52 -14.99 4.08
N THR A 104 -0.20 -15.06 4.00
CA THR A 104 0.51 -16.13 3.28
C THR A 104 0.78 -17.34 4.16
N GLY A 105 1.03 -17.13 5.45
CA GLY A 105 1.35 -18.16 6.43
C GLY A 105 0.14 -18.91 6.97
N ASP A 106 0.43 -19.90 7.79
CA ASP A 106 -0.57 -20.75 8.42
C ASP A 106 -1.23 -20.04 9.61
N LEU A 107 -2.47 -20.42 9.89
CA LEU A 107 -3.19 -19.83 11.01
C LEU A 107 -2.62 -20.34 12.34
N PRO A 108 -2.33 -19.43 13.30
CA PRO A 108 -1.91 -19.85 14.63
C PRO A 108 -3.02 -20.68 15.28
N LEU A 109 -2.61 -21.68 16.05
CA LEU A 109 -3.52 -22.64 16.68
C LEU A 109 -3.56 -22.43 18.19
N VAL A 110 -4.71 -22.73 18.78
CA VAL A 110 -4.94 -22.73 20.23
C VAL A 110 -5.79 -23.93 20.60
N ASP A 111 -5.58 -24.46 21.79
CA ASP A 111 -6.41 -25.53 22.33
C ASP A 111 -7.61 -24.95 23.08
N VAL A 112 -8.77 -25.53 22.83
CA VAL A 112 -10.04 -25.23 23.51
C VAL A 112 -10.60 -26.51 24.13
N PHE A 113 -11.40 -26.36 25.18
CA PHE A 113 -12.22 -27.45 25.69
C PHE A 113 -13.56 -27.49 24.97
N VAL A 114 -13.94 -28.68 24.52
CA VAL A 114 -15.18 -28.96 23.81
C VAL A 114 -15.91 -30.09 24.53
N ASP A 115 -17.23 -29.99 24.64
CA ASP A 115 -18.08 -31.07 25.12
C ASP A 115 -19.24 -31.28 24.14
N THR A 116 -19.89 -32.44 24.22
CA THR A 116 -21.03 -32.82 23.39
C THR A 116 -22.33 -32.47 24.10
N ILE A 117 -23.23 -31.78 23.41
CA ILE A 117 -24.61 -31.55 23.84
C ILE A 117 -25.42 -32.81 23.52
N VAL A 118 -25.80 -33.55 24.56
CA VAL A 118 -26.64 -34.74 24.47
C VAL A 118 -28.12 -34.36 24.43
N GLU A 119 -28.52 -33.40 25.28
CA GLU A 119 -29.91 -32.94 25.36
C GLU A 119 -30.10 -31.60 24.64
N LYS A 120 -30.48 -31.66 23.36
CA LYS A 120 -30.63 -30.49 22.47
C LYS A 120 -31.58 -29.40 22.98
N LYS A 121 -32.51 -29.73 23.90
CA LYS A 121 -33.42 -28.74 24.53
C LYS A 121 -32.65 -27.68 25.34
N HIS A 122 -31.44 -28.01 25.81
CA HIS A 122 -30.61 -27.12 26.62
C HIS A 122 -29.63 -26.26 25.80
N THR A 123 -29.53 -26.45 24.49
CA THR A 123 -28.54 -25.75 23.64
C THR A 123 -28.60 -24.23 23.75
N SER A 124 -29.79 -23.63 23.66
CA SER A 124 -29.92 -22.17 23.71
C SER A 124 -29.49 -21.58 25.06
N ARG A 125 -29.90 -22.23 26.16
CA ARG A 125 -29.49 -21.87 27.51
C ARG A 125 -27.97 -21.98 27.68
N LEU A 126 -27.39 -23.12 27.29
CA LEU A 126 -25.94 -23.36 27.40
C LEU A 126 -25.14 -22.30 26.63
N ILE A 127 -25.55 -21.93 25.42
CA ILE A 127 -24.89 -20.87 24.64
C ILE A 127 -24.98 -19.52 25.36
N GLN A 128 -26.16 -19.16 25.89
CA GLN A 128 -26.35 -17.91 26.62
C GLN A 128 -25.48 -17.84 27.88
N GLU A 129 -25.50 -18.89 28.71
CA GLU A 129 -24.67 -18.99 29.92
C GLU A 129 -23.18 -18.94 29.57
N LEU A 130 -22.73 -19.74 28.59
CA LEU A 130 -21.33 -19.75 28.17
C LEU A 130 -20.87 -18.39 27.63
N ASN A 131 -21.73 -17.64 26.95
CA ASN A 131 -21.36 -16.30 26.46
C ASN A 131 -21.23 -15.27 27.60
N VAL A 132 -21.97 -15.45 28.70
CA VAL A 132 -21.91 -14.56 29.87
C VAL A 132 -20.78 -14.96 30.81
N LEU A 133 -20.69 -16.23 31.18
CA LEU A 133 -19.75 -16.74 32.18
C LEU A 133 -18.36 -17.02 31.60
N TYR A 134 -18.28 -17.49 30.36
CA TYR A 134 -17.04 -17.92 29.71
C TYR A 134 -16.92 -17.35 28.27
N PRO A 135 -16.90 -16.02 28.11
CA PRO A 135 -16.76 -15.38 26.81
C PRO A 135 -15.40 -15.72 26.18
N ILE A 136 -15.38 -15.85 24.85
CA ILE A 136 -14.17 -16.12 24.06
C ILE A 136 -13.92 -14.98 23.05
N PRO A 137 -13.58 -13.76 23.52
CA PRO A 137 -13.53 -12.58 22.66
C PRO A 137 -12.49 -12.68 21.53
N SER A 138 -11.41 -13.42 21.74
CA SER A 138 -10.37 -13.66 20.72
C SER A 138 -10.81 -14.66 19.62
N LEU A 139 -11.89 -15.42 19.82
CA LEU A 139 -12.32 -16.51 18.94
C LEU A 139 -13.73 -16.30 18.37
N GLN A 140 -14.20 -15.05 18.25
CA GLN A 140 -15.55 -14.73 17.77
C GLN A 140 -15.82 -15.17 16.31
N HIS A 141 -14.77 -15.44 15.53
CA HIS A 141 -14.90 -16.00 14.18
C HIS A 141 -15.30 -17.47 14.19
N LEU A 142 -15.07 -18.21 15.28
CA LEU A 142 -15.45 -19.62 15.38
C LEU A 142 -16.94 -19.74 15.73
N LYS A 143 -17.61 -20.77 15.19
CA LYS A 143 -18.97 -21.08 15.63
C LYS A 143 -18.92 -21.68 17.04
N ARG A 144 -19.64 -21.11 18.01
CA ARG A 144 -19.64 -21.61 19.40
C ARG A 144 -20.13 -23.06 19.49
N VAL A 145 -21.10 -23.42 18.65
CA VAL A 145 -21.67 -24.77 18.53
C VAL A 145 -21.57 -25.24 17.09
N TYR A 146 -21.18 -26.50 16.91
CA TYR A 146 -21.19 -27.18 15.62
C TYR A 146 -21.69 -28.61 15.74
N LYS A 147 -22.76 -28.91 14.99
CA LYS A 147 -23.52 -30.17 15.14
C LYS A 147 -23.99 -30.32 16.58
N THR A 148 -23.37 -31.20 17.35
CA THR A 148 -23.63 -31.43 18.77
C THR A 148 -22.52 -30.90 19.68
N ASP A 149 -21.40 -30.47 19.12
CA ASP A 149 -20.23 -30.10 19.92
C ASP A 149 -20.26 -28.61 20.25
N VAL A 150 -19.91 -28.25 21.48
CA VAL A 150 -19.87 -26.87 21.98
C VAL A 150 -18.50 -26.54 22.56
N ILE A 151 -17.96 -25.38 22.16
CA ILE A 151 -16.75 -24.83 22.80
C ILE A 151 -17.11 -24.31 24.18
N LEU A 152 -16.46 -24.83 25.21
CA LEU A 152 -16.66 -24.43 26.60
C LEU A 152 -15.77 -23.23 26.96
N SER A 153 -14.46 -23.33 26.72
CA SER A 153 -13.48 -22.29 27.04
C SER A 153 -12.16 -22.51 26.31
N ILE A 154 -11.26 -21.52 26.37
CA ILE A 154 -9.86 -21.67 25.94
C ILE A 154 -9.12 -22.48 27.01
N ALA A 155 -8.42 -23.54 26.60
CA ALA A 155 -7.84 -24.48 27.53
C ALA A 155 -6.62 -23.92 28.28
N GLY A 156 -5.75 -23.17 27.57
CA GLY A 156 -4.45 -22.76 28.11
C GLY A 156 -3.68 -23.98 28.67
N ASP A 157 -3.04 -23.78 29.81
CA ASP A 157 -2.28 -24.83 30.53
C ASP A 157 -3.15 -25.68 31.48
N ALA A 158 -4.47 -25.48 31.48
CA ALA A 158 -5.37 -26.19 32.40
C ALA A 158 -5.41 -27.70 32.08
N ALA A 159 -5.47 -28.54 33.12
CA ALA A 159 -5.71 -29.97 32.96
C ALA A 159 -7.14 -30.25 32.44
N LEU A 160 -7.32 -31.28 31.61
CA LEU A 160 -8.61 -31.61 31.01
C LEU A 160 -9.62 -32.05 32.08
N GLU A 161 -9.15 -32.80 33.06
CA GLU A 161 -9.91 -33.37 34.17
C GLU A 161 -10.56 -32.28 35.04
N GLN A 162 -9.91 -31.12 35.14
CA GLN A 162 -10.40 -29.99 35.93
C GLN A 162 -11.36 -29.09 35.15
N CYS A 163 -11.56 -29.31 33.85
CA CYS A 163 -12.33 -28.42 32.99
C CYS A 163 -13.75 -28.22 33.51
N LEU A 164 -14.51 -29.30 33.72
CA LEU A 164 -15.91 -29.20 34.14
C LEU A 164 -16.06 -28.68 35.56
N ASP A 165 -15.20 -29.10 36.48
CA ASP A 165 -15.26 -28.64 37.88
C ASP A 165 -15.00 -27.13 37.97
N ARG A 166 -14.08 -26.60 37.17
CA ARG A 166 -13.86 -25.16 37.04
C ARG A 166 -15.08 -24.44 36.45
N LEU A 167 -15.70 -25.02 35.43
CA LEU A 167 -16.88 -24.41 34.81
C LEU A 167 -18.08 -24.36 35.76
N LYS A 168 -18.34 -25.47 36.46
CA LYS A 168 -19.40 -25.59 37.47
C LYS A 168 -19.18 -24.67 38.67
N SER A 169 -17.94 -24.58 39.17
CA SER A 169 -17.62 -23.68 40.29
C SER A 169 -17.78 -22.20 39.92
N GLY A 170 -17.63 -21.83 38.64
CA GLY A 170 -18.02 -20.49 38.14
C GLY A 170 -19.49 -20.37 37.73
N GLY A 171 -20.35 -21.32 38.08
CA GLY A 171 -21.81 -21.20 37.98
C GLY A 171 -22.46 -21.73 36.70
N LEU A 172 -21.72 -22.48 35.86
CA LEU A 172 -22.32 -23.09 34.66
C LEU A 172 -23.23 -24.27 35.05
N ASP A 173 -24.47 -24.29 34.57
CA ASP A 173 -25.31 -25.49 34.65
C ASP A 173 -24.95 -26.46 33.51
N ALA A 174 -24.16 -27.48 33.86
CA ALA A 174 -23.71 -28.51 32.93
C ALA A 174 -24.81 -29.49 32.47
N THR A 175 -26.07 -29.33 32.90
CA THR A 175 -27.17 -30.17 32.46
C THR A 175 -27.31 -30.13 30.92
N GLY A 176 -27.38 -31.32 30.31
CA GLY A 176 -27.46 -31.51 28.87
C GLY A 176 -26.12 -31.63 28.13
N LEU A 177 -24.99 -31.44 28.82
CA LEU A 177 -23.66 -31.84 28.33
C LEU A 177 -23.40 -33.32 28.60
N SER A 178 -22.47 -33.92 27.85
CA SER A 178 -22.09 -35.33 28.04
C SER A 178 -21.31 -35.56 29.33
N GLY A 179 -20.65 -34.52 29.85
CA GLY A 179 -19.83 -34.63 31.05
C GLY A 179 -18.40 -35.13 30.76
N VAL A 180 -18.06 -35.35 29.49
CA VAL A 180 -16.74 -35.86 29.06
C VAL A 180 -16.12 -34.85 28.10
N PRO A 181 -15.52 -33.76 28.62
CA PRO A 181 -14.90 -32.76 27.77
C PRO A 181 -13.67 -33.36 27.08
N ARG A 182 -13.35 -32.83 25.91
CA ARG A 182 -12.13 -33.15 25.16
C ARG A 182 -11.39 -31.88 24.80
N ARG A 183 -10.06 -32.00 24.64
CA ARG A 183 -9.24 -30.92 24.10
C ARG A 183 -9.31 -30.95 22.57
N GLN A 184 -9.60 -29.81 21.96
CA GLN A 184 -9.66 -29.64 20.51
C GLN A 184 -8.76 -28.49 20.10
N ARG A 185 -7.93 -28.71 19.08
CA ARG A 185 -7.12 -27.66 18.48
C ARG A 185 -7.93 -26.89 17.45
N VAL A 186 -7.90 -25.56 17.52
CA VAL A 186 -8.64 -24.64 16.63
C VAL A 186 -7.79 -23.45 16.23
N CYS A 187 -8.17 -22.75 15.16
CA CYS A 187 -7.47 -21.53 14.73
C CYS A 187 -7.75 -20.36 15.66
N SER A 188 -6.70 -19.73 16.18
CA SER A 188 -6.80 -18.57 17.08
C SER A 188 -7.01 -17.24 16.34
N ALA A 189 -6.68 -17.19 15.05
CA ALA A 189 -6.96 -16.05 14.18
C ALA A 189 -8.01 -16.39 13.13
N SER A 190 -8.73 -15.37 12.67
CA SER A 190 -9.71 -15.51 11.59
C SER A 190 -9.00 -15.71 10.23
N PRO A 191 -9.47 -16.65 9.39
CA PRO A 191 -8.91 -16.85 8.06
C PRO A 191 -9.10 -15.60 7.19
N LYS A 192 -8.05 -15.21 6.46
CA LYS A 192 -8.09 -14.11 5.49
C LYS A 192 -8.24 -14.58 4.06
N THR A 193 -7.79 -15.80 3.76
CA THR A 193 -7.81 -16.39 2.41
C THR A 193 -8.68 -17.62 2.36
N ARG A 194 -9.12 -18.00 1.15
CA ARG A 194 -9.88 -19.23 0.93
C ARG A 194 -9.09 -20.48 1.36
N ARG A 195 -7.78 -20.50 1.10
CA ARG A 195 -6.86 -21.57 1.55
C ARG A 195 -6.93 -21.72 3.08
N GLN A 196 -6.67 -20.64 3.79
CA GLN A 196 -6.70 -20.62 5.26
C GLN A 196 -8.08 -21.02 5.80
N PHE A 197 -9.17 -20.59 5.15
CA PHE A 197 -10.52 -20.96 5.56
C PHE A 197 -10.80 -22.46 5.40
N GLN A 198 -10.36 -23.06 4.29
CA GLN A 198 -10.50 -24.49 4.05
C GLN A 198 -9.74 -25.28 5.12
N GLU A 199 -8.50 -24.90 5.41
CA GLU A 199 -7.67 -25.51 6.46
C GLU A 199 -8.29 -25.33 7.85
N ALA A 200 -8.75 -24.12 8.19
CA ALA A 200 -9.39 -23.84 9.47
C ALA A 200 -10.65 -24.68 9.69
N THR A 201 -11.46 -24.85 8.65
CA THR A 201 -12.73 -25.61 8.71
C THR A 201 -12.50 -27.10 8.99
N LEU A 202 -11.34 -27.65 8.64
CA LEU A 202 -10.96 -29.02 9.01
C LEU A 202 -10.77 -29.18 10.54
N LEU A 203 -10.38 -28.11 11.22
CA LEU A 203 -10.18 -28.10 12.68
C LEU A 203 -11.47 -27.73 13.42
N TRP A 204 -12.12 -26.64 13.01
CA TRP A 204 -13.39 -26.18 13.57
C TRP A 204 -14.06 -25.19 12.61
N PRO A 205 -15.40 -25.23 12.43
CA PRO A 205 -16.07 -24.29 11.54
C PRO A 205 -15.95 -22.85 12.03
N CYS A 206 -15.67 -21.96 11.09
CA CYS A 206 -15.59 -20.53 11.32
C CYS A 206 -16.42 -19.75 10.29
N ASN A 207 -16.69 -18.50 10.60
CA ASN A 207 -17.26 -17.54 9.66
C ASN A 207 -16.14 -17.00 8.78
N PHE A 208 -16.40 -16.95 7.47
CA PHE A 208 -15.44 -16.43 6.49
C PHE A 208 -16.17 -15.64 5.42
N HIS A 209 -15.67 -14.44 5.18
CA HIS A 209 -16.11 -13.59 4.08
C HIS A 209 -14.92 -13.40 3.16
N GLU A 210 -15.06 -13.90 1.95
CA GLU A 210 -13.96 -13.89 0.98
C GLU A 210 -13.69 -12.46 0.49
N ASP A 211 -12.44 -12.03 0.64
CA ASP A 211 -11.94 -10.83 -0.01
C ASP A 211 -11.61 -11.14 -1.48
N LYS A 212 -12.57 -10.83 -2.36
CA LYS A 212 -12.44 -11.04 -3.81
C LYS A 212 -11.24 -10.31 -4.42
N TYR A 213 -10.81 -9.21 -3.84
CA TYR A 213 -9.64 -8.48 -4.31
C TYR A 213 -8.36 -9.24 -3.95
N LEU A 214 -8.24 -9.64 -2.69
CA LEU A 214 -7.09 -10.44 -2.23
C LEU A 214 -6.97 -11.77 -2.98
N GLU A 215 -8.08 -12.45 -3.25
CA GLU A 215 -8.07 -13.69 -4.05
C GLU A 215 -7.61 -13.46 -5.50
N LYS A 216 -7.93 -12.30 -6.10
CA LYS A 216 -7.39 -11.94 -7.42
C LYS A 216 -5.88 -11.66 -7.34
N VAL A 217 -5.42 -11.05 -6.27
CA VAL A 217 -3.99 -10.79 -6.00
C VAL A 217 -3.22 -12.11 -5.88
N LEU A 218 -3.69 -13.01 -5.01
CA LEU A 218 -3.06 -14.32 -4.78
C LEU A 218 -3.08 -15.22 -6.03
N ALA A 219 -4.15 -15.16 -6.82
CA ALA A 219 -4.24 -15.91 -8.06
C ALA A 219 -3.45 -15.29 -9.24
N GLY A 220 -2.75 -14.17 -9.03
CA GLY A 220 -2.00 -13.48 -10.10
C GLY A 220 -2.88 -12.88 -11.20
N ARG A 221 -4.18 -12.69 -10.92
CA ARG A 221 -5.21 -12.20 -11.86
C ARG A 221 -5.56 -10.72 -11.65
N LEU A 222 -4.81 -10.01 -10.82
CA LEU A 222 -5.05 -8.59 -10.57
C LEU A 222 -4.78 -7.73 -11.83
N PHE A 223 -3.75 -8.08 -12.60
CA PHE A 223 -3.30 -7.32 -13.76
C PHE A 223 -3.51 -8.08 -15.05
N THR A 224 -4.10 -7.41 -16.05
CA THR A 224 -4.27 -7.94 -17.40
C THR A 224 -2.93 -7.95 -18.16
N ALA A 225 -2.88 -8.63 -19.31
CA ALA A 225 -1.69 -8.60 -20.18
C ALA A 225 -1.34 -7.16 -20.61
N LYS A 226 -2.35 -6.31 -20.84
CA LYS A 226 -2.16 -4.89 -21.16
C LYS A 226 -1.53 -4.11 -20.00
N ASP A 227 -1.98 -4.37 -18.77
CA ASP A 227 -1.42 -3.74 -17.58
C ASP A 227 0.05 -4.14 -17.41
N LYS A 228 0.37 -5.42 -17.59
CA LYS A 228 1.75 -5.93 -17.51
C LYS A 228 2.67 -5.31 -18.56
N LEU A 229 2.19 -5.15 -19.80
CA LEU A 229 2.95 -4.45 -20.84
C LEU A 229 3.21 -2.98 -20.47
N GLN A 230 2.24 -2.32 -19.86
CA GLN A 230 2.41 -0.95 -19.40
C GLN A 230 3.39 -0.84 -18.22
N GLN A 231 3.32 -1.78 -17.28
CA GLN A 231 4.28 -1.90 -16.17
C GLN A 231 5.71 -2.11 -16.68
N GLN A 232 5.88 -2.96 -17.71
CA GLN A 232 7.16 -3.16 -18.38
C GLN A 232 7.70 -1.84 -18.95
N ARG A 233 6.87 -1.10 -19.72
CA ARG A 233 7.28 0.19 -20.29
C ARG A 233 7.75 1.18 -19.24
N PHE A 234 7.05 1.28 -18.11
CA PHE A 234 7.47 2.16 -17.02
C PHE A 234 8.76 1.71 -16.36
N MET A 235 8.95 0.40 -16.18
CA MET A 235 10.20 -0.13 -15.65
C MET A 235 11.37 0.06 -16.62
N GLU A 236 11.15 -0.02 -17.94
CA GLU A 236 12.17 0.28 -18.94
C GLU A 236 12.63 1.75 -18.87
N MET A 237 11.71 2.69 -18.63
CA MET A 237 12.10 4.09 -18.37
C MET A 237 12.89 4.23 -17.06
N ALA A 238 12.50 3.50 -16.01
CA ALA A 238 13.27 3.48 -14.76
C ALA A 238 14.68 2.89 -14.98
N LEU A 239 14.82 1.87 -15.82
CA LEU A 239 16.12 1.31 -16.23
C LEU A 239 16.96 2.30 -17.03
N LYS A 240 16.35 3.11 -17.91
CA LYS A 240 17.05 4.20 -18.61
C LYS A 240 17.58 5.23 -17.61
N ALA A 241 16.75 5.67 -16.67
CA ALA A 241 17.16 6.58 -15.60
C ALA A 241 18.29 5.97 -14.72
N ALA A 242 18.21 4.68 -14.43
CA ALA A 242 19.25 3.96 -13.71
C ALA A 242 20.58 3.95 -14.46
N ARG A 243 20.58 3.76 -15.79
CA ARG A 243 21.81 3.83 -16.61
C ARG A 243 22.43 5.22 -16.61
N VAL A 244 21.61 6.28 -16.65
CA VAL A 244 22.08 7.67 -16.52
C VAL A 244 22.74 7.90 -15.15
N SER A 245 22.17 7.35 -14.08
CA SER A 245 22.80 7.39 -12.75
C SER A 245 24.21 6.79 -12.77
N VAL A 246 24.41 5.64 -13.44
CA VAL A 246 25.76 5.04 -13.56
C VAL A 246 26.73 5.97 -14.26
N THR A 247 26.33 6.58 -15.39
CA THR A 247 27.19 7.52 -16.12
C THR A 247 27.55 8.76 -15.31
N MET A 248 26.72 9.13 -14.33
CA MET A 248 26.95 10.24 -13.42
C MET A 248 27.63 9.84 -12.11
N GLY A 249 28.15 8.61 -12.00
CA GLY A 249 28.83 8.09 -10.81
C GLY A 249 27.90 7.73 -9.64
N GLY A 250 26.61 7.55 -9.91
CA GLY A 250 25.61 7.07 -8.94
C GLY A 250 25.46 5.55 -8.93
N CYS A 251 24.61 5.03 -8.03
CA CYS A 251 24.50 3.59 -7.77
C CYS A 251 23.58 2.81 -8.74
N GLY A 252 23.34 3.32 -9.95
CA GLY A 252 22.58 2.59 -10.98
C GLY A 252 21.13 2.27 -10.59
N THR A 253 20.45 3.17 -9.89
CA THR A 253 19.04 2.99 -9.48
C THR A 253 18.15 4.07 -10.08
N GLY A 254 16.97 3.69 -10.56
CA GLY A 254 16.02 4.59 -11.21
C GLY A 254 14.59 4.41 -10.68
N ALA A 255 13.79 5.46 -10.84
CA ALA A 255 12.43 5.57 -10.33
C ALA A 255 11.52 6.31 -11.33
N VAL A 256 10.27 5.87 -11.46
CA VAL A 256 9.24 6.53 -12.29
C VAL A 256 7.95 6.60 -11.50
N ILE A 257 7.35 7.79 -11.38
CA ILE A 257 6.03 7.99 -10.77
C ILE A 257 5.03 8.30 -11.87
N VAL A 258 3.88 7.63 -11.84
CA VAL A 258 2.82 7.75 -12.85
C VAL A 258 1.46 7.99 -12.20
N ASP A 259 0.59 8.72 -12.91
CA ASP A 259 -0.82 8.84 -12.55
C ASP A 259 -1.65 7.75 -13.28
N PRO A 260 -2.20 6.76 -12.55
CA PRO A 260 -2.97 5.68 -13.13
C PRO A 260 -4.40 6.07 -13.54
N LYS A 261 -4.90 7.25 -13.13
CA LYS A 261 -6.26 7.71 -13.44
C LYS A 261 -6.35 8.50 -14.74
N MET A 262 -5.24 9.09 -15.18
CA MET A 262 -5.21 9.85 -16.42
C MET A 262 -5.20 8.92 -17.63
N SER A 263 -5.99 9.26 -18.65
CA SER A 263 -6.07 8.50 -19.91
C SER A 263 -4.69 8.34 -20.53
N GLY A 264 -4.19 7.11 -20.61
CA GLY A 264 -2.85 6.80 -21.13
C GLY A 264 -1.75 6.66 -20.08
N THR A 265 -2.08 6.72 -18.78
CA THR A 265 -1.16 6.62 -17.63
C THR A 265 0.05 7.55 -17.76
N GLN A 266 -0.16 8.82 -17.44
CA GLN A 266 0.84 9.87 -17.63
C GLN A 266 2.01 9.70 -16.65
N VAL A 267 3.24 9.88 -17.17
CA VAL A 267 4.45 9.98 -16.37
C VAL A 267 4.47 11.34 -15.69
N ILE A 268 4.57 11.36 -14.36
CA ILE A 268 4.60 12.59 -13.54
C ILE A 268 6.04 12.99 -13.24
N ALA A 269 6.88 12.03 -12.87
CA ALA A 269 8.28 12.26 -12.57
C ALA A 269 9.13 11.03 -12.90
N VAL A 270 10.37 11.28 -13.33
CA VAL A 270 11.41 10.26 -13.47
C VAL A 270 12.60 10.75 -12.66
N GLY A 271 13.09 9.90 -11.74
CA GLY A 271 14.21 10.19 -10.87
C GLY A 271 15.25 9.08 -10.92
N TYR A 272 16.48 9.40 -10.57
CA TYR A 272 17.55 8.42 -10.41
C TYR A 272 18.40 8.72 -9.19
N ASP A 273 19.28 7.76 -8.86
CA ASP A 273 20.18 7.86 -7.72
C ASP A 273 21.29 8.89 -7.96
N GLU A 274 21.28 9.95 -7.16
CA GLU A 274 22.25 11.04 -7.16
C GLU A 274 23.09 11.04 -5.87
N ARG A 275 23.37 9.87 -5.30
CA ARG A 275 24.15 9.78 -4.05
C ARG A 275 25.58 10.28 -4.18
N GLY A 276 26.11 10.39 -5.39
CA GLY A 276 27.39 11.06 -5.65
C GLY A 276 27.40 12.52 -5.17
N GLY A 277 26.24 13.18 -5.10
CA GLY A 277 26.12 14.56 -4.59
C GLY A 277 25.59 14.67 -3.16
N HIS A 278 24.74 13.74 -2.71
CA HIS A 278 24.19 13.77 -1.35
C HIS A 278 23.64 12.38 -0.92
N PRO A 279 23.96 11.87 0.28
CA PRO A 279 23.65 10.50 0.69
C PRO A 279 22.15 10.18 0.71
N LEU A 280 21.27 11.18 0.92
CA LEU A 280 19.81 10.99 0.93
C LEU A 280 19.14 11.03 -0.45
N LYS A 281 19.88 11.38 -1.53
CA LYS A 281 19.32 11.51 -2.88
C LYS A 281 19.19 10.16 -3.59
N HIS A 282 18.43 9.26 -2.99
CA HIS A 282 18.05 7.99 -3.60
C HIS A 282 17.00 8.25 -4.70
N ALA A 283 16.93 7.38 -5.71
CA ALA A 283 16.00 7.53 -6.84
C ALA A 283 14.54 7.77 -6.42
N ALA A 284 14.04 7.05 -5.41
CA ALA A 284 12.68 7.24 -4.88
C ALA A 284 12.48 8.63 -4.26
N MET A 285 13.46 9.12 -3.50
CA MET A 285 13.39 10.44 -2.88
C MET A 285 13.44 11.54 -3.94
N VAL A 286 14.32 11.39 -4.93
CA VAL A 286 14.45 12.34 -6.05
C VAL A 286 13.14 12.40 -6.84
N ALA A 287 12.52 11.24 -7.14
CA ALA A 287 11.25 11.22 -7.84
C ALA A 287 10.12 11.90 -7.04
N VAL A 288 10.03 11.67 -5.73
CA VAL A 288 9.05 12.35 -4.86
C VAL A 288 9.29 13.86 -4.82
N ASP A 289 10.54 14.30 -4.71
CA ASP A 289 10.90 15.73 -4.73
C ASP A 289 10.51 16.39 -6.05
N LEU A 290 10.72 15.71 -7.19
CA LEU A 290 10.30 16.21 -8.51
C LEU A 290 8.78 16.36 -8.63
N VAL A 291 8.00 15.43 -8.05
CA VAL A 291 6.54 15.59 -7.95
C VAL A 291 6.19 16.83 -7.12
N ALA A 292 6.84 17.00 -5.96
CA ALA A 292 6.61 18.16 -5.09
C ALA A 292 6.92 19.48 -5.80
N ARG A 293 8.00 19.55 -6.59
CA ARG A 293 8.32 20.72 -7.43
C ARG A 293 7.26 21.03 -8.46
N GLY A 294 6.75 20.01 -9.14
CA GLY A 294 5.63 20.17 -10.08
C GLY A 294 4.37 20.74 -9.43
N GLN A 295 4.26 20.66 -8.11
CA GLN A 295 3.15 21.16 -7.30
C GLN A 295 3.49 22.47 -6.54
N GLY A 296 4.60 23.12 -6.87
CA GLY A 296 5.02 24.38 -6.26
C GLY A 296 5.77 24.23 -4.93
N GLY A 297 6.26 23.04 -4.60
CA GLY A 297 7.13 22.74 -3.46
C GLY A 297 8.50 22.21 -3.90
N GLY A 298 8.99 21.17 -3.22
CA GLY A 298 10.31 20.56 -3.47
C GLY A 298 11.45 21.29 -2.76
N THR A 299 12.51 20.54 -2.44
CA THR A 299 13.63 21.02 -1.62
C THR A 299 14.94 21.05 -2.39
N TRP A 300 15.20 20.04 -3.23
CA TRP A 300 16.50 19.94 -3.87
C TRP A 300 16.56 20.78 -5.14
N GLU A 301 17.78 21.09 -5.60
CA GLU A 301 18.05 21.38 -7.00
C GLU A 301 18.59 20.07 -7.59
N VAL A 302 17.82 19.48 -8.52
CA VAL A 302 18.11 18.17 -9.14
C VAL A 302 18.17 18.41 -10.63
N LYS A 303 19.28 18.00 -11.26
CA LYS A 303 19.58 18.19 -12.69
C LYS A 303 18.97 17.12 -13.59
N CYS A 304 18.46 16.04 -12.99
CA CYS A 304 17.83 14.87 -13.62
C CYS A 304 16.85 15.14 -14.78
N ARG A 305 16.28 16.35 -14.87
CA ARG A 305 15.18 16.65 -15.80
C ARG A 305 15.63 16.72 -17.27
N ASP A 306 16.83 17.22 -17.54
CA ASP A 306 17.26 17.52 -18.92
C ASP A 306 17.90 16.31 -19.63
N GLU A 307 18.41 15.34 -18.87
CA GLU A 307 19.27 14.27 -19.40
C GLU A 307 18.50 13.01 -19.85
N ILE A 308 17.26 12.83 -19.40
CA ILE A 308 16.46 11.62 -19.68
C ILE A 308 15.50 11.83 -20.87
N GLY A 309 15.40 13.06 -21.40
CA GLY A 309 14.59 13.36 -22.59
C GLY A 309 13.08 13.18 -22.39
N VAL A 310 12.58 13.27 -21.15
CA VAL A 310 11.14 13.17 -20.86
C VAL A 310 10.52 14.56 -20.89
N GLU A 311 9.84 14.89 -22.00
CA GLU A 311 9.13 16.16 -22.15
C GLU A 311 8.03 16.33 -21.09
N ASN A 312 8.18 17.34 -20.23
CA ASN A 312 7.12 17.75 -19.32
C ASN A 312 6.18 18.73 -20.03
N LYS A 313 4.97 18.28 -20.36
CA LYS A 313 3.91 19.17 -20.91
C LYS A 313 3.43 20.26 -19.94
N ASN A 314 4.00 20.35 -18.74
CA ASN A 314 3.60 21.30 -17.68
C ASN A 314 4.61 22.43 -17.42
N GLU A 315 5.70 22.57 -18.20
CA GLU A 315 6.71 23.63 -17.96
C GLU A 315 6.41 24.99 -18.60
N HIS A 316 5.25 25.18 -19.22
CA HIS A 316 4.84 26.51 -19.69
C HIS A 316 3.88 27.19 -18.71
N LYS A 317 4.46 27.86 -17.71
CA LYS A 317 4.05 29.20 -17.22
C LYS A 317 4.94 29.67 -16.06
N LYS A 318 6.11 30.23 -16.38
CA LYS A 318 6.69 31.33 -15.58
C LYS A 318 6.04 32.63 -16.05
N SER A 319 4.87 32.95 -15.50
CA SER A 319 4.30 34.30 -15.53
C SER A 319 3.39 34.44 -14.32
N GLY A 320 3.71 35.38 -13.43
CA GLY A 320 3.14 35.52 -12.10
C GLY A 320 1.61 35.60 -12.04
N SER A 321 0.97 34.44 -11.85
CA SER A 321 -0.39 34.33 -11.35
C SER A 321 -0.40 33.36 -10.17
N GLU A 322 -1.20 33.67 -9.16
CA GLU A 322 -1.37 32.97 -7.89
C GLU A 322 -1.16 31.44 -7.94
N ASN A 323 -0.41 30.94 -6.96
CA ASN A 323 0.04 29.57 -6.79
C ASN A 323 -1.14 28.63 -6.47
N THR A 324 -2.02 28.37 -7.43
CA THR A 324 -3.07 27.36 -7.29
C THR A 324 -2.41 25.99 -7.38
N LYS A 325 -2.28 25.29 -6.25
CA LYS A 325 -1.80 23.89 -6.21
C LYS A 325 -2.59 23.04 -7.19
N THR A 326 -2.03 22.71 -8.34
CA THR A 326 -2.65 21.82 -9.33
C THR A 326 -2.19 20.40 -9.07
N GLY A 327 -3.11 19.52 -8.65
CA GLY A 327 -2.84 18.10 -8.43
C GLY A 327 -3.20 17.60 -7.02
N PRO A 328 -3.11 16.28 -6.79
CA PRO A 328 -3.33 15.70 -5.45
C PRO A 328 -2.19 16.07 -4.50
N TYR A 329 -2.36 15.81 -3.19
CA TYR A 329 -1.27 15.95 -2.23
C TYR A 329 -0.10 15.02 -2.58
N LEU A 330 1.05 15.57 -2.97
CA LEU A 330 2.24 14.82 -3.36
C LEU A 330 1.89 13.68 -4.33
N CYS A 331 2.18 12.44 -3.94
CA CYS A 331 2.00 11.26 -4.78
C CYS A 331 0.70 10.50 -4.46
N THR A 332 -0.29 11.18 -3.86
CA THR A 332 -1.55 10.54 -3.46
C THR A 332 -2.25 9.91 -4.66
N GLY A 333 -2.41 8.60 -4.64
CA GLY A 333 -3.08 7.85 -5.70
C GLY A 333 -2.17 7.45 -6.88
N TYR A 334 -0.89 7.80 -6.85
CA TYR A 334 0.08 7.48 -7.90
C TYR A 334 0.77 6.14 -7.68
N ASP A 335 1.21 5.53 -8.77
CA ASP A 335 2.03 4.31 -8.74
C ASP A 335 3.50 4.69 -8.99
N ILE A 336 4.42 4.02 -8.31
CA ILE A 336 5.87 4.19 -8.51
C ILE A 336 6.52 2.89 -8.96
N TYR A 337 7.42 2.99 -9.93
CA TYR A 337 8.24 1.91 -10.47
C TYR A 337 9.69 2.16 -10.10
N LEU A 338 10.34 1.20 -9.45
CA LEU A 338 11.72 1.30 -8.96
C LEU A 338 12.55 0.15 -9.49
N THR A 339 13.73 0.41 -10.04
CA THR A 339 14.58 -0.70 -10.51
C THR A 339 15.02 -1.60 -9.35
N ARG A 340 15.19 -1.03 -8.15
CA ARG A 340 15.65 -1.71 -6.94
C ARG A 340 14.65 -1.58 -5.81
N GLU A 341 14.55 -2.59 -4.95
CA GLU A 341 13.77 -2.53 -3.73
C GLU A 341 14.24 -1.37 -2.83
N PRO A 342 13.33 -0.47 -2.40
CA PRO A 342 13.69 0.68 -1.58
C PRO A 342 14.11 0.27 -0.16
N CYS A 343 15.09 0.99 0.39
CA CYS A 343 15.48 0.87 1.79
C CYS A 343 14.42 1.44 2.74
N ALA A 344 14.61 1.28 4.05
CA ALA A 344 13.66 1.75 5.08
C ALA A 344 13.33 3.25 4.96
N MET A 345 14.32 4.10 4.68
CA MET A 345 14.10 5.54 4.46
C MET A 345 13.15 5.78 3.28
N CYS A 346 13.46 5.20 2.12
CA CYS A 346 12.65 5.37 0.91
C CYS A 346 11.25 4.77 1.10
N ALA A 347 11.14 3.56 1.68
CA ALA A 347 9.86 2.92 1.98
C ALA A 347 8.99 3.82 2.86
N MET A 348 9.54 4.40 3.93
CA MET A 348 8.78 5.30 4.80
C MET A 348 8.43 6.64 4.10
N ALA A 349 9.31 7.16 3.25
CA ALA A 349 9.00 8.35 2.46
C ALA A 349 7.81 8.12 1.51
N LEU A 350 7.67 6.93 0.95
CA LEU A 350 6.52 6.54 0.12
C LEU A 350 5.22 6.48 0.93
N VAL A 351 5.27 6.06 2.21
CA VAL A 351 4.14 6.16 3.16
C VAL A 351 3.71 7.62 3.32
N HIS A 352 4.66 8.51 3.62
CA HIS A 352 4.39 9.95 3.81
C HIS A 352 3.90 10.65 2.54
N SER A 353 4.33 10.17 1.38
CA SER A 353 3.92 10.68 0.06
C SER A 353 2.57 10.12 -0.42
N ARG A 354 1.99 9.18 0.33
CA ARG A 354 0.71 8.52 0.04
C ARG A 354 0.62 7.82 -1.32
N VAL A 355 1.72 7.22 -1.78
CA VAL A 355 1.69 6.43 -3.02
C VAL A 355 0.65 5.33 -2.93
N ARG A 356 0.05 4.95 -4.06
CA ARG A 356 -0.96 3.90 -4.11
C ARG A 356 -0.32 2.51 -4.22
N ARG A 357 0.64 2.37 -5.14
CA ARG A 357 1.34 1.10 -5.39
C ARG A 357 2.81 1.32 -5.66
N VAL A 358 3.63 0.35 -5.27
CA VAL A 358 5.05 0.27 -5.55
C VAL A 358 5.30 -0.98 -6.37
N PHE A 359 5.94 -0.81 -7.52
CA PHE A 359 6.47 -1.89 -8.35
C PHE A 359 7.98 -1.83 -8.29
N TYR A 360 8.66 -2.94 -7.99
CA TYR A 360 10.11 -2.98 -8.07
C TYR A 360 10.66 -4.17 -8.83
N GLY A 361 11.86 -4.00 -9.39
CA GLY A 361 12.56 -5.01 -10.17
C GLY A 361 13.25 -6.04 -9.30
N SER A 362 14.45 -5.73 -8.82
CA SER A 362 15.28 -6.65 -8.01
C SER A 362 15.34 -6.23 -6.54
N SER A 363 15.42 -7.22 -5.64
CA SER A 363 15.58 -7.01 -4.20
C SER A 363 16.94 -6.41 -3.84
N THR A 364 17.02 -5.73 -2.69
CA THR A 364 18.29 -5.16 -2.20
C THR A 364 18.63 -5.67 -0.79
N PRO A 365 19.93 -5.79 -0.42
CA PRO A 365 20.32 -6.18 0.93
C PRO A 365 19.82 -5.23 2.03
N SER A 366 19.50 -3.98 1.68
CA SER A 366 18.91 -2.98 2.59
C SER A 366 17.39 -2.83 2.44
N GLY A 367 16.77 -3.69 1.62
CA GLY A 367 15.38 -3.58 1.19
C GLY A 367 14.40 -3.70 2.36
N ALA A 368 13.36 -2.87 2.35
CA ALA A 368 12.38 -2.78 3.43
C ALA A 368 10.93 -3.00 2.98
N LEU A 369 10.73 -3.55 1.77
CA LEU A 369 9.40 -3.89 1.26
C LEU A 369 9.21 -5.39 1.02
N GLY A 370 10.22 -6.21 1.24
CA GLY A 370 10.14 -7.66 1.20
C GLY A 370 11.42 -8.39 1.65
N THR A 371 12.57 -7.71 1.74
CA THR A 371 13.83 -8.34 2.16
C THR A 371 14.00 -8.34 3.68
N ASN A 372 14.28 -7.19 4.31
CA ASN A 372 14.51 -7.13 5.77
C ASN A 372 13.27 -6.74 6.55
N ALA A 373 12.30 -6.13 5.88
CA ALA A 373 11.07 -5.65 6.48
C ALA A 373 9.97 -5.58 5.43
N VAL A 374 8.73 -5.45 5.90
CA VAL A 374 7.54 -5.27 5.08
C VAL A 374 6.84 -3.99 5.55
N VAL A 375 7.51 -2.84 5.37
CA VAL A 375 7.11 -1.56 5.98
C VAL A 375 5.66 -1.19 5.66
N HIS A 376 5.21 -1.41 4.42
CA HIS A 376 3.84 -1.11 3.99
C HIS A 376 2.76 -1.92 4.72
N CYS A 377 3.12 -3.01 5.38
CA CYS A 377 2.23 -3.84 6.17
C CYS A 377 2.22 -3.51 7.67
N LEU A 378 3.05 -2.59 8.15
CA LEU A 378 3.09 -2.24 9.57
C LEU A 378 1.76 -1.68 10.07
N LYS A 379 1.22 -2.26 11.15
CA LYS A 379 -0.15 -1.96 11.62
C LYS A 379 -0.33 -0.50 12.06
N GLY A 380 0.69 0.10 12.67
CA GLY A 380 0.65 1.47 13.21
C GLY A 380 0.83 2.61 12.19
N LEU A 381 0.92 2.31 10.90
CA LEU A 381 1.05 3.35 9.87
C LEU A 381 -0.31 3.91 9.44
N ASN A 382 -0.35 5.22 9.22
CA ASN A 382 -1.56 5.96 8.85
C ASN A 382 -1.93 5.83 7.36
N HIS A 383 -1.01 5.36 6.52
CA HIS A 383 -1.22 5.14 5.09
C HIS A 383 -0.70 3.76 4.71
N ARG A 384 -1.38 3.08 3.78
CA ARG A 384 -0.98 1.78 3.24
C ARG A 384 -0.93 1.85 1.72
N TYR A 385 0.05 1.15 1.15
CA TYR A 385 0.19 0.98 -0.28
C TYR A 385 0.49 -0.47 -0.62
N GLU A 386 0.17 -0.87 -1.83
CA GLU A 386 0.42 -2.23 -2.31
C GLU A 386 1.83 -2.32 -2.90
N VAL A 387 2.46 -3.48 -2.74
CA VAL A 387 3.80 -3.71 -3.27
C VAL A 387 3.79 -4.93 -4.17
N PHE A 388 4.40 -4.79 -5.33
CA PHE A 388 4.63 -5.87 -6.28
C PHE A 388 6.11 -5.89 -6.68
N ARG A 389 6.67 -7.09 -6.79
CA ARG A 389 8.07 -7.32 -7.12
C ARG A 389 8.22 -8.16 -8.38
N GLY A 390 9.37 -8.02 -9.03
CA GLY A 390 9.78 -8.89 -10.12
C GLY A 390 9.69 -8.29 -11.52
N VAL A 391 9.25 -7.03 -11.68
CA VAL A 391 9.15 -6.39 -13.01
C VAL A 391 10.54 -6.22 -13.61
N LEU A 392 10.85 -6.95 -14.69
CA LEU A 392 12.18 -6.95 -15.32
C LEU A 392 13.34 -7.18 -14.32
N ALA A 393 13.14 -8.05 -13.32
CA ALA A 393 14.08 -8.22 -12.20
C ALA A 393 15.53 -8.48 -12.63
N ARG A 394 15.74 -9.34 -13.63
CA ARG A 394 17.09 -9.67 -14.15
C ARG A 394 17.78 -8.44 -14.71
N ARG A 395 17.12 -7.69 -15.60
CA ARG A 395 17.67 -6.46 -16.19
C ARG A 395 17.97 -5.39 -15.14
N CYS A 396 17.14 -5.30 -14.10
CA CYS A 396 17.37 -4.39 -12.98
C CYS A 396 18.59 -4.76 -12.14
N GLU A 397 18.80 -6.06 -11.91
CA GLU A 397 20.01 -6.58 -11.27
C GLU A 397 21.26 -6.31 -12.11
N ASP A 398 21.20 -6.57 -13.43
CA ASP A 398 22.33 -6.39 -14.34
C ASP A 398 22.85 -4.94 -14.37
N VAL A 399 21.93 -3.96 -14.47
CA VAL A 399 22.30 -2.53 -14.44
C VAL A 399 22.95 -2.16 -13.10
N TRP A 400 22.44 -2.70 -11.99
CA TRP A 400 23.02 -2.42 -10.67
C TRP A 400 24.42 -3.01 -10.52
N ARG A 401 24.64 -4.27 -10.95
CA ARG A 401 25.96 -4.90 -10.90
C ARG A 401 26.99 -4.20 -11.77
N SER A 402 26.59 -3.78 -12.98
CA SER A 402 27.49 -3.00 -13.85
C SER A 402 27.94 -1.67 -13.22
N ALA A 403 27.17 -1.14 -12.28
CA ALA A 403 27.51 0.08 -11.56
C ALA A 403 28.48 -0.19 -10.39
N THR A 404 28.37 -1.35 -9.72
CA THR A 404 29.21 -1.71 -8.56
C THR A 404 30.53 -2.32 -8.95
N ASP A 405 30.60 -3.02 -10.09
CA ASP A 405 31.83 -3.67 -10.56
C ASP A 405 32.79 -2.67 -11.24
N GLY A 406 32.30 -1.47 -11.58
CA GLY A 406 33.07 -0.40 -12.20
C GLY A 406 33.54 0.71 -11.25
N SER A 407 33.20 0.62 -9.96
CA SER A 407 33.63 1.54 -8.88
C SER A 407 34.68 0.89 -7.99
#